data_AF-A0A1F9NRS5-F1
#
_entry.id   AF-A0A1F9NRS5-F1
#
_cell.length_a   1.000
_cell.length_b   1.000
_cell.length_c   1.000
_cell.angle_alpha   90.00
_cell.angle_beta   90.00
_cell.angle_gamma   90.00
#
_symmetry.space_group_name_H-M   'P 1'
#
loop_
_entity.id
_entity.type
_entity.pdbx_description
1 polymer ?
#
loop_
_entity_poly.entity_id
_entity_poly.type
_entity_poly.pdbx_seq_one_letter_code
_entity_poly.pdbx_strand_id
1 'polypeptide(L)'
;MSVPTPLVLDRLRDHFRRTYMLNETQVETMLVSSSKSLNQALASAHDILEGTEPETRFTLVFHSLKGLLLNMGEAEWAAYTKELEKKLTDGEQVDYAAAVEALEKGMAVILSYTEGMAEQAKHGGTSGGERNSSTTG
;
A
#
# COMPACT_ATOMS: atom_id res chain seq x y z
N MET A 1 -19.74 0.66 -9.13
CA MET A 1 -18.56 0.38 -8.27
C MET A 1 -18.13 1.68 -7.64
N SER A 2 -18.20 1.81 -6.32
CA SER A 2 -17.71 2.99 -5.62
C SER A 2 -16.22 2.85 -5.35
N VAL A 3 -15.46 3.92 -5.52
CA VAL A 3 -14.06 3.98 -5.11
C VAL A 3 -14.01 3.91 -3.57
N PRO A 4 -13.24 2.99 -2.97
CA PRO A 4 -13.12 2.88 -1.51
C PRO A 4 -12.46 4.12 -0.89
N THR A 5 -12.55 4.24 0.44
CA THR A 5 -11.85 5.31 1.15
C THR A 5 -10.33 5.14 1.05
N PRO A 6 -9.56 6.25 1.02
CA PRO A 6 -8.11 6.17 1.03
C PRO A 6 -7.56 5.38 2.20
N LEU A 7 -6.42 4.72 1.97
CA LEU A 7 -5.70 3.97 2.99
C LEU A 7 -5.26 4.88 4.14
N VAL A 8 -5.22 4.30 5.33
CA VAL A 8 -4.76 4.99 6.54
C VAL A 8 -3.60 4.19 7.11
N LEU A 9 -2.42 4.83 7.18
CA LEU A 9 -1.18 4.15 7.55
C LEU A 9 -1.24 3.46 8.92
N ASP A 10 -1.90 4.07 9.90
CA ASP A 10 -2.03 3.48 11.23
C ASP A 10 -2.91 2.23 11.24
N ARG A 11 -3.92 2.14 10.35
CA ARG A 11 -4.72 0.91 10.19
C ARG A 11 -3.86 -0.22 9.61
N LEU A 12 -2.98 0.08 8.67
CA LEU A 12 -2.03 -0.89 8.12
C LEU A 12 -1.05 -1.39 9.19
N ARG A 13 -0.49 -0.48 10.00
CA ARG A 13 0.36 -0.84 11.14
C ARG A 13 -0.36 -1.75 12.12
N ASP A 14 -1.58 -1.39 12.49
CA ASP A 14 -2.40 -2.16 13.42
C ASP A 14 -2.76 -3.54 12.85
N HIS A 15 -3.09 -3.62 11.56
CA HIS A 15 -3.34 -4.87 10.88
C HIS A 15 -2.10 -5.77 10.94
N PHE A 16 -0.94 -5.28 10.51
CA PHE A 16 0.29 -6.09 10.50
C PHE A 16 0.68 -6.56 11.90
N ARG A 17 0.57 -5.67 12.90
CA ARG A 17 0.86 -6.01 14.30
C ARG A 17 -0.05 -7.11 14.82
N ARG A 18 -1.36 -7.03 14.56
CA ARG A 18 -2.36 -7.94 15.13
C ARG A 18 -2.44 -9.27 14.39
N THR A 19 -2.46 -9.23 13.05
CA THR A 19 -2.64 -10.41 12.21
C THR A 19 -1.41 -11.31 12.22
N TYR A 20 -0.20 -10.71 12.23
CA TYR A 20 1.06 -11.44 12.11
C TYR A 20 1.90 -11.42 13.39
N MET A 21 1.38 -10.84 14.49
CA MET A 21 2.06 -10.75 15.79
C MET A 21 3.47 -10.12 15.71
N LEU A 22 3.61 -9.11 14.83
CA LEU A 22 4.89 -8.48 14.54
C LEU A 22 5.24 -7.40 15.56
N ASN A 23 6.53 -7.27 15.86
CA ASN A 23 7.04 -6.10 16.57
C ASN A 23 7.11 -4.86 15.66
N GLU A 24 7.38 -3.70 16.25
CA GLU A 24 7.41 -2.43 15.52
C GLU A 24 8.38 -2.45 14.34
N THR A 25 9.63 -2.90 14.54
CA THR A 25 10.61 -3.02 13.46
C THR A 25 10.11 -3.87 12.30
N GLN A 26 9.47 -5.01 12.60
CA GLN A 26 8.92 -5.91 11.59
C GLN A 26 7.70 -5.31 10.87
N VAL A 27 6.83 -4.59 11.57
CA VAL A 27 5.71 -3.85 10.95
C VAL A 27 6.25 -2.83 9.95
N GLU A 28 7.29 -2.08 10.33
CA GLU A 28 7.90 -1.09 9.47
C GLU A 28 8.57 -1.71 8.24
N THR A 29 9.22 -2.87 8.40
CA THR A 29 9.72 -3.66 7.26
C THR A 29 8.58 -4.11 6.33
N MET A 30 7.44 -4.55 6.88
CA MET A 30 6.27 -4.95 6.08
C MET A 30 5.68 -3.79 5.30
N LEU A 31 5.61 -2.59 5.89
CA LEU A 31 5.14 -1.39 5.19
C LEU A 31 6.06 -1.02 4.01
N VAL A 32 7.38 -1.03 4.22
CA VAL A 32 8.34 -0.78 3.13
C VAL A 32 8.23 -1.84 2.03
N SER A 33 8.10 -3.12 2.38
CA SER A 33 7.93 -4.19 1.38
C SER A 33 6.62 -4.03 0.61
N SER A 34 5.53 -3.68 1.29
CA SER A 34 4.22 -3.48 0.67
C SER A 34 4.25 -2.28 -0.29
N SER A 35 4.89 -1.18 0.12
CA SER A 35 5.14 -0.02 -0.73
C SER A 35 5.86 -0.40 -2.02
N LYS A 36 6.96 -1.16 -1.93
CA LYS A 36 7.72 -1.63 -3.10
C LYS A 36 6.86 -2.49 -4.04
N SER A 37 6.12 -3.45 -3.50
CA SER A 37 5.25 -4.33 -4.30
C SER A 37 4.10 -3.59 -4.97
N LEU A 38 3.47 -2.63 -4.29
CA LEU A 38 2.41 -1.80 -4.86
C LEU A 38 2.95 -0.90 -5.98
N ASN A 39 4.09 -0.25 -5.77
CA ASN A 39 4.75 0.57 -6.79
C ASN A 39 5.09 -0.25 -8.04
N GLN A 40 5.60 -1.48 -7.86
CA GLN A 40 5.88 -2.39 -8.99
C GLN A 40 4.61 -2.76 -9.75
N ALA A 41 3.53 -3.11 -9.04
CA ALA A 41 2.27 -3.48 -9.69
C ALA A 41 1.64 -2.30 -10.46
N LEU A 42 1.71 -1.09 -9.92
CA LEU A 42 1.20 0.11 -10.58
C LEU A 42 2.08 0.55 -11.75
N ALA A 43 3.41 0.40 -11.65
CA ALA A 43 4.31 0.61 -12.79
C ALA A 43 3.95 -0.33 -13.95
N SER A 44 3.70 -1.62 -13.67
CA SER A 44 3.22 -2.55 -14.70
C SER A 44 1.85 -2.16 -15.27
N ALA A 45 0.97 -1.53 -14.48
CA ALA A 45 -0.29 -1.02 -15.01
C ALA A 45 -0.07 0.14 -15.99
N HIS A 46 0.85 1.06 -15.67
CA HIS A 46 1.24 2.17 -16.56
C HIS A 46 1.89 1.68 -17.84
N ASP A 47 2.81 0.72 -17.76
CA ASP A 47 3.43 0.12 -18.95
C ASP A 47 2.38 -0.41 -19.94
N ILE A 48 1.31 -1.03 -19.41
CA ILE A 48 0.20 -1.51 -20.25
C ILE A 48 -0.63 -0.34 -20.82
N LEU A 49 -0.93 0.69 -20.01
CA LEU A 49 -1.68 1.88 -20.47
C LEU A 49 -0.92 2.69 -21.54
N GLU A 50 0.40 2.74 -21.44
CA GLU A 50 1.29 3.38 -22.41
C GLU A 50 1.49 2.52 -23.68
N GLY A 51 1.01 1.28 -23.68
CA GLY A 51 1.15 0.33 -24.79
C GLY A 51 2.56 -0.26 -24.92
N THR A 52 3.40 -0.15 -23.89
CA THR A 52 4.72 -0.80 -23.84
C THR A 52 4.61 -2.28 -23.47
N GLU A 53 3.49 -2.69 -22.88
CA GLU A 53 3.16 -4.07 -22.53
C GLU A 53 1.76 -4.49 -23.04
N PRO A 54 1.50 -5.79 -23.30
CA PRO A 54 0.20 -6.24 -23.81
C PRO A 54 -0.96 -6.05 -22.81
N GLU A 55 -2.11 -5.57 -23.30
CA GLU A 55 -3.35 -5.41 -22.52
C GLU A 55 -3.80 -6.68 -21.79
N THR A 56 -3.49 -7.87 -22.35
CA THR A 56 -3.82 -9.16 -21.73
C THR A 56 -3.17 -9.37 -20.36
N ARG A 57 -2.16 -8.56 -20.00
CA ARG A 57 -1.50 -8.58 -18.69
C ARG A 57 -2.27 -7.83 -17.60
N PHE A 58 -3.26 -7.00 -17.94
CA PHE A 58 -4.03 -6.25 -16.94
C PHE A 58 -4.73 -7.16 -15.92
N THR A 59 -5.22 -8.33 -16.35
CA THR A 59 -5.85 -9.31 -15.45
C THR A 59 -4.88 -9.74 -14.36
N LEU A 60 -3.61 -9.98 -14.70
CA LEU A 60 -2.57 -10.37 -13.75
C LEU A 60 -2.22 -9.23 -12.79
N VAL A 61 -2.21 -7.98 -13.27
CA VAL A 61 -1.99 -6.80 -12.43
C VAL A 61 -3.08 -6.69 -11.36
N PHE A 62 -4.36 -6.71 -11.76
CA PHE A 62 -5.46 -6.62 -10.79
C PHE A 62 -5.52 -7.82 -9.85
N HIS A 63 -5.20 -9.03 -10.35
CA HIS A 63 -5.08 -10.21 -9.52
C HIS A 63 -4.00 -10.07 -8.44
N SER A 64 -2.82 -9.54 -8.82
CA SER A 64 -1.70 -9.33 -7.91
C SER A 64 -2.02 -8.25 -6.88
N LEU A 65 -2.59 -7.13 -7.31
CA LEU A 65 -3.04 -6.05 -6.42
C LEU A 65 -4.06 -6.56 -5.40
N LYS A 66 -5.04 -7.36 -5.82
CA LYS A 66 -5.99 -8.02 -4.90
C LYS A 66 -5.28 -8.81 -3.81
N GLY A 67 -4.29 -9.64 -4.17
CA GLY A 67 -3.51 -10.41 -3.20
C GLY A 67 -2.73 -9.52 -2.22
N LEU A 68 -2.07 -8.48 -2.72
CA LEU A 68 -1.33 -7.52 -1.90
C LEU A 68 -2.25 -6.80 -0.91
N LEU A 69 -3.41 -6.33 -1.38
CA LEU A 69 -4.37 -5.59 -0.57
C LEU A 69 -5.00 -6.47 0.52
N LEU A 70 -5.26 -7.75 0.24
CA LEU A 70 -5.71 -8.71 1.25
C LEU A 70 -4.65 -8.94 2.33
N ASN A 71 -3.37 -9.06 1.95
CA ASN A 71 -2.27 -9.18 2.92
C ASN A 71 -2.10 -7.92 3.79
N MET A 72 -2.53 -6.77 3.29
CA MET A 72 -2.52 -5.50 4.02
C MET A 72 -3.76 -5.26 4.88
N GLY A 73 -4.77 -6.14 4.81
CA GLY A 73 -6.04 -5.98 5.52
C GLY A 73 -7.06 -5.07 4.82
N GLU A 74 -6.81 -4.69 3.57
CA GLU A 74 -7.58 -3.70 2.82
C GLU A 74 -8.64 -4.37 1.94
N ALA A 75 -9.63 -4.99 2.58
CA ALA A 75 -10.64 -5.82 1.92
C ALA A 75 -11.49 -5.06 0.89
N GLU A 76 -11.82 -3.78 1.14
CA GLU A 76 -12.61 -2.97 0.19
C GLU A 76 -11.82 -2.68 -1.09
N TRP A 77 -10.54 -2.34 -0.96
CA TRP A 77 -9.66 -2.16 -2.11
C TRP A 77 -9.42 -3.48 -2.85
N ALA A 78 -9.27 -4.60 -2.14
CA ALA A 78 -9.18 -5.92 -2.77
C ALA A 78 -10.46 -6.30 -3.53
N ALA A 79 -11.64 -5.92 -3.01
CA ALA A 79 -12.91 -6.11 -3.71
C ALA A 79 -13.01 -5.21 -4.95
N TYR A 80 -12.55 -3.97 -4.86
CA TYR A 80 -12.48 -3.03 -5.98
C TYR A 80 -11.59 -3.57 -7.13
N THR A 81 -10.39 -4.05 -6.82
CA THR A 81 -9.49 -4.63 -7.85
C THR A 81 -10.02 -5.93 -8.42
N LYS A 82 -10.69 -6.76 -7.61
CA LYS A 82 -11.40 -7.97 -8.09
C LYS A 82 -12.51 -7.64 -9.08
N GLU A 83 -13.26 -6.56 -8.85
CA GLU A 83 -14.32 -6.13 -9.76
C GLU A 83 -13.74 -5.65 -11.10
N LEU A 84 -12.61 -4.92 -11.07
CA LEU A 84 -11.88 -4.54 -12.28
C LEU A 84 -11.36 -5.77 -13.07
N GLU A 85 -10.76 -6.73 -12.37
CA GLU A 85 -10.30 -8.01 -12.94
C GLU A 85 -11.45 -8.76 -13.64
N LYS A 86 -12.62 -8.80 -12.99
CA LYS A 86 -13.83 -9.42 -13.53
C LYS A 86 -14.30 -8.70 -14.80
N LYS A 87 -14.49 -7.38 -14.73
CA LYS A 87 -14.97 -6.58 -15.87
C LYS A 87 -14.08 -6.71 -17.10
N LEU A 88 -12.77 -6.73 -16.87
CA LEU A 88 -11.80 -6.98 -17.93
C LEU A 88 -11.96 -8.36 -18.56
N THR A 89 -12.13 -9.39 -17.73
CA THR A 89 -12.35 -10.78 -18.19
C THR A 89 -13.66 -10.92 -18.96
N ASP A 90 -14.70 -10.20 -18.54
CA ASP A 90 -16.02 -10.19 -19.17
C ASP A 90 -16.06 -9.31 -20.45
N GLY A 91 -14.95 -8.63 -20.79
CA GLY A 91 -14.85 -7.76 -21.96
C GLY A 91 -15.62 -6.44 -21.82
N GLU A 92 -15.94 -6.04 -20.60
CA GLU A 92 -16.60 -4.77 -20.33
C GLU A 92 -15.68 -3.57 -20.62
N GLN A 93 -16.26 -2.53 -21.21
CA GLN A 93 -15.58 -1.26 -21.44
C GLN A 93 -15.52 -0.46 -20.14
N VAL A 94 -14.32 -0.37 -19.57
CA VAL A 94 -14.01 0.39 -18.36
C VAL A 94 -12.87 1.35 -18.67
N ASP A 95 -12.92 2.55 -18.11
CA ASP A 95 -11.78 3.46 -18.12
C ASP A 95 -10.72 2.97 -17.11
N TYR A 96 -9.82 2.10 -17.58
CA TYR A 96 -8.76 1.54 -16.75
C TYR A 96 -7.71 2.56 -16.33
N ALA A 97 -7.54 3.64 -17.10
CA ALA A 97 -6.65 4.74 -16.71
C ALA A 97 -7.21 5.47 -15.48
N ALA A 98 -8.51 5.82 -15.50
CA ALA A 98 -9.18 6.40 -14.33
C ALA A 98 -9.20 5.43 -13.13
N ALA A 99 -9.31 4.12 -13.37
CA ALA A 99 -9.24 3.12 -12.32
C ALA A 99 -7.85 3.04 -11.67
N VAL A 100 -6.78 3.08 -12.46
CA VAL A 100 -5.38 3.12 -11.96
C VAL A 100 -5.13 4.41 -11.19
N GLU A 101 -5.59 5.57 -11.70
CA GLU A 101 -5.48 6.85 -10.99
C GLU A 101 -6.20 6.81 -9.62
N ALA A 102 -7.36 6.16 -9.55
CA ALA A 102 -8.09 5.98 -8.29
C ALA A 102 -7.31 5.10 -7.30
N LEU A 103 -6.64 4.04 -7.77
CA LEU A 103 -5.77 3.19 -6.94
C LEU A 103 -4.59 4.00 -6.40
N GLU A 104 -3.94 4.81 -7.22
CA GLU A 104 -2.82 5.67 -6.81
C GLU A 104 -3.22 6.67 -5.74
N LYS A 105 -4.33 7.38 -5.95
CA LYS A 105 -4.88 8.33 -4.96
C LYS A 105 -5.29 7.63 -3.67
N GLY A 106 -5.93 6.47 -3.79
CA GLY A 106 -6.36 5.67 -2.65
C GLY A 106 -5.19 5.15 -1.81
N MET A 107 -4.07 4.82 -2.44
CA MET A 107 -2.91 4.20 -1.81
C MET A 107 -1.74 5.16 -1.56
N ALA A 108 -1.92 6.46 -1.80
CA ALA A 108 -0.84 7.46 -1.75
C ALA A 108 0.01 7.40 -0.46
N VAL A 109 -0.62 7.14 0.69
CA VAL A 109 0.08 7.08 1.99
C VAL A 109 1.07 5.92 2.10
N ILE A 110 0.82 4.80 1.42
CA ILE A 110 1.73 3.64 1.42
C ILE A 110 2.67 3.67 0.23
N LEU A 111 2.24 4.20 -0.93
CA LEU A 111 3.08 4.32 -2.12
C LEU A 111 4.29 5.23 -1.89
N SER A 112 4.11 6.25 -1.05
CA SER A 112 5.19 7.16 -0.63
C SER A 112 6.00 6.65 0.57
N TYR A 113 5.68 5.47 1.12
CA TYR A 113 6.37 4.95 2.30
C TYR A 113 7.76 4.44 1.97
N THR A 114 8.78 5.00 2.62
CA THR A 114 10.19 4.72 2.34
C THR A 114 10.93 4.16 3.55
N GLU A 115 12.13 3.59 3.31
CA GLU A 115 13.03 3.15 4.36
C GLU A 115 13.40 4.28 5.33
N GLY A 116 13.57 5.52 4.84
CA GLY A 116 13.85 6.67 5.71
C GLY A 116 12.72 6.97 6.69
N MET A 117 11.45 6.81 6.27
CA MET A 117 10.29 6.97 7.15
C MET A 117 10.22 5.84 8.18
N ALA A 118 10.51 4.61 7.76
CA ALA A 118 10.59 3.45 8.65
C ALA A 118 11.67 3.62 9.73
N GLU A 119 12.86 4.14 9.37
CA GLU A 119 13.91 4.42 10.34
C GLU A 119 13.52 5.53 11.32
N GLN A 120 12.88 6.60 10.85
CA GLN A 120 12.38 7.66 11.72
C GLN A 120 11.32 7.15 12.71
N ALA A 121 10.40 6.28 12.25
CA ALA A 121 9.37 5.69 13.11
C ALA A 121 10.00 4.89 14.27
N LYS A 122 11.01 4.05 13.98
CA LYS A 122 11.72 3.24 14.99
C LYS A 122 12.44 4.08 16.05
N HIS A 123 12.97 5.24 15.68
CA HIS A 123 13.76 6.10 16.58
C HIS A 123 12.93 7.20 17.26
N GLY A 124 11.73 7.50 16.77
CA GLY A 124 10.82 8.49 17.34
C GLY A 124 10.26 8.16 18.73
N GLY A 125 10.46 6.92 19.22
CA GLY A 125 10.06 6.47 20.55
C GLY A 125 11.04 6.82 21.69
N THR A 126 12.24 7.33 21.41
CA THR A 126 13.28 7.61 22.41
C THR A 126 13.80 9.05 22.33
N SER A 127 12.91 10.04 22.51
CA SER A 127 13.32 11.40 22.93
C SER A 127 12.59 11.79 24.23
N GLY A 128 12.82 10.98 25.26
CA GLY A 128 12.50 11.27 26.65
C GLY A 128 13.79 11.29 27.47
N GLY A 129 14.79 12.06 27.03
CA GLY A 129 16.02 12.25 27.78
C GLY A 129 15.76 13.11 29.00
N GLU A 130 15.60 12.46 30.16
CA GLU A 130 15.71 13.06 31.48
C GLU A 130 16.93 13.98 31.55
N ARG A 131 16.70 15.30 31.63
CA ARG A 131 17.70 16.23 32.16
C ARG A 131 17.32 16.56 33.59
N ASN A 132 17.63 15.63 34.48
CA ASN A 132 17.75 15.90 35.90
C ASN A 132 19.22 15.75 36.29
N SER A 133 19.87 16.86 36.63
CA SER A 133 21.01 16.98 37.57
C SER A 133 21.57 18.41 37.42
N SER A 134 21.20 19.32 38.31
CA SER A 134 21.96 19.63 39.54
C SER A 134 23.12 20.60 39.26
N THR A 135 22.82 21.90 39.34
CA THR A 135 23.84 22.90 39.68
C THR A 135 23.66 23.23 41.16
N THR A 136 24.38 22.52 42.00
CA THR A 136 24.66 22.89 43.39
C THR A 136 25.85 23.84 43.44
N GLY A 137 25.72 24.91 44.24
CA GLY A 137 26.82 25.53 45.00
C GLY A 137 27.64 26.57 44.27
#